data_AF-A0A5J9WEV3-F1
#
_entry.id   AF-A0A5J9WEV3-F1
#
_cell.length_a   1.000
_cell.length_b   1.000
_cell.length_c   1.000
_cell.angle_alpha   90.00
_cell.angle_beta   90.00
_cell.angle_gamma   90.00
#
_symmetry.space_group_name_H-M   'P 1'
#
loop_
_entity.id
_entity.type
_entity.pdbx_description
1 polymer ?
#
loop_
_entity_poly.entity_id
_entity_poly.type
_entity_poly.pdbx_seq_one_letter_code
_entity_poly.pdbx_strand_id
1 'polypeptide(L)'
;MPPTPPEREEIIDASRPPLPELQSRTEPPPPSPPPSETTAARQERQERTAQKTDPCAGRYIYIHDLPRRFNADLVRNCRSLSEWTDMCKHVANGGMGPRLTRKGGVLPSTSWYDTNQFTLEVIFHNRMRQYGCLTPDASRAAAVYVPYYAGLDVGRHLWGSFGNAARDALADRSYPNLLVAPLKNK
;
A
#
# COMPACT_ATOMS: atom_id res chain seq x y z
N MET A 1 61.63 34.46 -9.18
CA MET A 1 62.19 33.96 -10.45
C MET A 1 62.49 32.47 -10.27
N PRO A 2 61.88 31.56 -11.03
CA PRO A 2 62.19 30.15 -10.93
C PRO A 2 63.53 29.83 -11.64
N PRO A 3 64.36 28.93 -11.10
CA PRO A 3 65.53 28.42 -11.80
C PRO A 3 65.13 27.39 -12.86
N THR A 4 65.74 27.46 -14.05
CA THR A 4 65.61 26.49 -15.13
C THR A 4 66.38 25.20 -14.82
N PRO A 5 65.78 24.01 -14.92
CA PRO A 5 66.51 22.74 -14.91
C PRO A 5 67.14 22.44 -16.29
N PRO A 6 68.25 21.68 -16.32
CA PRO A 6 69.07 21.48 -17.51
C PRO A 6 68.56 20.39 -18.45
N GLU A 7 69.01 20.48 -19.70
CA GLU A 7 68.74 19.61 -20.83
C GLU A 7 69.40 18.22 -20.68
N ARG A 8 68.74 17.16 -21.15
CA ARG A 8 69.36 15.85 -21.37
C ARG A 8 68.82 15.20 -22.63
N GLU A 9 69.77 14.83 -23.48
CA GLU A 9 69.61 14.13 -24.75
C GLU A 9 69.09 12.69 -24.63
N GLU A 10 68.65 12.26 -25.81
CA GLU A 10 67.99 11.08 -26.36
C GLU A 10 68.58 9.68 -26.03
N ILE A 11 67.73 8.66 -25.88
CA ILE A 11 68.02 7.28 -26.34
C ILE A 11 66.75 6.61 -26.90
N ILE A 12 66.80 6.46 -28.22
CA ILE A 12 66.11 5.59 -29.17
C ILE A 12 65.62 4.25 -28.58
N ASP A 13 64.34 3.90 -28.78
CA ASP A 13 63.92 2.49 -28.81
C ASP A 13 63.46 2.12 -30.23
N ALA A 14 64.29 1.27 -30.83
CA ALA A 14 64.09 0.68 -32.12
C ALA A 14 63.12 -0.50 -31.99
N SER A 15 61.86 -0.29 -32.32
CA SER A 15 60.94 -1.34 -32.82
C SER A 15 59.59 -0.73 -33.23
N ARG A 16 59.49 -0.24 -34.46
CA ARG A 16 58.18 -0.11 -35.12
C ARG A 16 57.95 -1.36 -35.97
N PRO A 17 57.02 -2.26 -35.60
CA PRO A 17 56.56 -3.28 -36.54
C PRO A 17 55.86 -2.59 -37.73
N PRO A 18 55.84 -3.22 -38.92
CA PRO A 18 55.17 -2.66 -40.08
C PRO A 18 53.68 -2.46 -39.78
N LEU A 19 53.11 -1.35 -40.26
CA LEU A 19 51.66 -1.12 -40.22
C LEU A 19 50.94 -2.31 -40.86
N PRO A 20 49.89 -2.86 -40.24
CA PRO A 20 49.07 -3.86 -40.89
C PRO A 20 48.42 -3.24 -42.13
N GLU A 21 48.41 -3.98 -43.23
CA GLU A 21 47.67 -3.60 -44.44
C GLU A 21 46.23 -3.23 -44.07
N LEU A 22 45.76 -2.13 -44.67
CA LEU A 22 44.41 -1.63 -44.50
C LEU A 22 43.42 -2.64 -45.10
N GLN A 23 43.03 -3.66 -44.32
CA GLN A 23 41.91 -4.49 -44.66
C GLN A 23 40.67 -3.60 -44.67
N SER A 24 40.09 -3.47 -45.86
CA SER A 24 38.82 -2.82 -46.11
C SER A 24 37.80 -3.32 -45.09
N ARG A 25 37.44 -2.47 -44.12
CA ARG A 25 36.31 -2.72 -43.24
C ARG A 25 35.06 -2.75 -44.11
N THR A 26 34.55 -3.94 -44.37
CA THR A 26 33.18 -4.08 -44.84
C THR A 26 32.29 -3.56 -43.72
N GLU A 27 31.49 -2.54 -44.00
CA GLU A 27 30.51 -2.01 -43.08
C GLU A 27 29.59 -3.16 -42.63
N PRO A 28 29.32 -3.35 -41.33
CA PRO A 28 28.37 -4.37 -40.90
C PRO A 28 27.03 -4.11 -41.58
N PRO A 29 26.33 -5.16 -42.06
CA PRO A 29 25.04 -4.97 -42.69
C PRO A 29 24.10 -4.21 -41.74
N PRO A 30 23.23 -3.33 -42.27
CA PRO A 30 22.29 -2.59 -41.44
C PRO A 30 21.52 -3.57 -40.54
N PRO A 31 21.27 -3.20 -39.26
CA PRO A 31 20.55 -4.06 -38.35
C PRO A 31 19.23 -4.46 -39.01
N SER A 32 18.97 -5.76 -39.05
CA SER A 32 17.73 -6.29 -39.60
C SER A 32 16.54 -5.58 -38.94
N PRO A 33 15.46 -5.27 -39.68
CA PRO A 33 14.28 -4.67 -39.09
C PRO A 33 13.82 -5.55 -37.91
N PRO A 34 13.42 -4.96 -36.78
CA PRO A 34 13.00 -5.74 -35.63
C PRO A 34 11.89 -6.71 -36.05
N PRO A 35 11.90 -7.96 -35.55
CA PRO A 35 10.83 -8.91 -35.85
C PRO A 35 9.49 -8.26 -35.52
N SER A 36 8.49 -8.44 -36.38
CA SER A 36 7.15 -7.89 -36.16
C SER A 36 6.66 -8.31 -34.78
N GLU A 37 6.62 -7.33 -33.86
CA GLU A 37 6.17 -7.58 -32.49
C GLU A 37 4.76 -8.16 -32.53
N THR A 38 4.56 -9.29 -31.85
CA THR A 38 3.22 -9.82 -31.63
C THR A 38 2.43 -8.83 -30.77
N THR A 39 1.12 -8.76 -31.00
CA THR A 39 0.19 -7.92 -30.23
C THR A 39 0.33 -8.14 -28.73
N ALA A 40 0.61 -9.37 -28.29
CA ALA A 40 0.87 -9.72 -26.90
C ALA A 40 2.13 -9.08 -26.33
N ALA A 41 3.27 -9.14 -27.03
CA ALA A 41 4.52 -8.51 -26.57
C ALA A 41 4.39 -6.99 -26.47
N ARG A 42 3.64 -6.38 -27.42
CA ARG A 42 3.35 -4.95 -27.43
C ARG A 42 2.45 -4.54 -26.26
N GLN A 43 1.42 -5.33 -25.95
CA GLN A 43 0.53 -5.11 -24.80
C GLN A 43 1.28 -5.23 -23.47
N GLU A 44 2.09 -6.28 -23.31
CA GLU A 44 2.91 -6.47 -22.11
C GLU A 44 3.90 -5.32 -21.89
N ARG A 45 4.52 -4.81 -22.96
CA ARG A 45 5.43 -3.66 -22.88
C ARG A 45 4.69 -2.39 -22.49
N GLN A 46 3.49 -2.18 -23.03
CA GLN A 46 2.62 -1.07 -22.68
C GLN A 46 2.15 -1.14 -21.22
N GLU A 47 1.75 -2.30 -20.74
CA GLU A 47 1.40 -2.53 -19.33
C GLU A 47 2.58 -2.30 -18.38
N ARG A 48 3.77 -2.82 -18.72
CA ARG A 48 4.99 -2.57 -17.94
C ARG A 48 5.37 -1.10 -17.91
N THR A 49 5.15 -0.38 -19.01
CA THR A 49 5.45 1.06 -19.09
C THR A 49 4.43 1.86 -18.29
N ALA A 50 3.14 1.52 -18.41
CA ALA A 50 2.07 2.12 -17.62
C ALA A 50 2.28 1.90 -16.11
N GLN A 51 2.69 0.68 -15.71
CA GLN A 51 3.06 0.38 -14.32
C GLN A 51 4.26 1.20 -13.84
N LYS A 52 5.25 1.50 -14.68
CA LYS A 52 6.39 2.35 -14.31
C LYS A 52 6.02 3.82 -14.12
N THR A 53 4.98 4.31 -14.80
CA THR A 53 4.53 5.70 -14.72
C THR A 53 3.43 5.93 -13.67
N ASP A 54 2.79 4.86 -13.21
CA ASP A 54 1.70 4.93 -12.25
C ASP A 54 2.23 5.07 -10.81
N PRO A 55 1.99 6.20 -10.11
CA PRO A 55 2.46 6.41 -8.74
C PRO A 55 1.85 5.43 -7.72
N CYS A 56 0.77 4.73 -8.10
CA CYS A 56 0.08 3.73 -7.29
C CYS A 56 0.38 2.29 -7.72
N ALA A 57 1.27 2.07 -8.69
CA ALA A 57 1.68 0.73 -9.09
C ALA A 57 2.17 -0.09 -7.89
N GLY A 58 1.60 -1.28 -7.71
CA GLY A 58 1.90 -2.16 -6.57
C GLY A 58 1.37 -1.67 -5.21
N ARG A 59 0.65 -0.55 -5.17
CA ARG A 59 0.13 0.07 -3.94
C ARG A 59 -1.38 0.16 -3.90
N TYR A 60 -2.08 -0.27 -4.96
CA TYR A 60 -3.53 -0.23 -5.00
C TYR A 60 -4.15 -1.07 -3.88
N ILE A 61 -5.10 -0.49 -3.16
CA ILE A 61 -5.88 -1.18 -2.14
C ILE A 61 -7.35 -1.14 -2.54
N TYR A 62 -8.00 -2.30 -2.58
CA TYR A 62 -9.44 -2.41 -2.73
C TYR A 62 -10.07 -2.55 -1.35
N ILE A 63 -11.00 -1.66 -0.98
CA ILE A 63 -11.79 -1.81 0.24
C ILE A 63 -13.05 -2.58 -0.12
N HIS A 64 -13.23 -3.75 0.49
CA HIS A 64 -14.38 -4.59 0.23
C HIS A 64 -15.66 -3.94 0.77
N ASP A 65 -16.70 -3.90 -0.07
CA ASP A 65 -18.00 -3.32 0.29
C ASP A 65 -18.82 -4.33 1.10
N LEU A 66 -18.70 -4.24 2.43
CA LEU A 66 -19.46 -5.07 3.35
C LEU A 66 -20.84 -4.47 3.65
N PRO A 67 -21.88 -5.31 3.81
CA PRO A 67 -23.14 -4.87 4.39
C PRO A 67 -22.92 -4.11 5.72
N ARG A 68 -23.64 -3.01 5.91
CA ARG A 68 -23.45 -2.06 7.02
C ARG A 68 -23.50 -2.70 8.41
N ARG A 69 -24.19 -3.83 8.57
CA ARG A 69 -24.25 -4.63 9.81
C ARG A 69 -22.86 -5.03 10.33
N PHE A 70 -21.86 -5.14 9.46
CA PHE A 70 -20.49 -5.50 9.82
C PHE A 70 -19.65 -4.28 10.27
N ASN A 71 -20.13 -3.05 10.10
CA ASN A 71 -19.36 -1.85 10.46
C ASN A 71 -20.24 -0.68 10.95
N ALA A 72 -20.83 0.08 10.03
CA ALA A 72 -21.51 1.34 10.30
C ALA A 72 -22.68 1.18 11.27
N ASP A 73 -23.35 0.04 11.26
CA ASP A 73 -24.44 -0.25 12.18
C ASP A 73 -23.94 -0.47 13.60
N LEU A 74 -22.73 -1.03 13.77
CA LEU A 74 -22.11 -1.24 15.07
C LEU A 74 -21.75 0.08 15.71
N VAL A 75 -21.16 0.99 14.94
CA VAL A 75 -20.86 2.36 15.38
C VAL A 75 -22.13 3.15 15.65
N ARG A 76 -23.18 3.02 14.82
CA ARG A 76 -24.46 3.68 15.08
C ARG A 76 -25.10 3.20 16.38
N ASN A 77 -24.98 1.91 16.68
CA ASN A 77 -25.49 1.28 17.88
C ASN A 77 -24.43 1.20 18.99
N CYS A 78 -23.54 2.18 19.08
CA CYS A 78 -22.35 2.16 19.95
C CYS A 78 -22.63 1.83 21.43
N ARG A 79 -23.78 2.21 21.99
CA ARG A 79 -24.13 1.87 23.38
C ARG A 79 -24.32 0.38 23.63
N SER A 80 -24.60 -0.40 22.58
CA SER A 80 -24.75 -1.85 22.66
C SER A 80 -23.41 -2.60 22.62
N LEU A 81 -22.29 -1.91 22.40
CA LEU A 81 -20.98 -2.54 22.20
C LEU A 81 -20.30 -2.97 23.50
N SER A 82 -20.78 -2.49 24.66
CA SER A 82 -20.30 -2.86 25.98
C SER A 82 -21.41 -2.69 27.00
N GLU A 83 -21.55 -3.64 27.92
CA GLU A 83 -22.50 -3.55 29.03
C GLU A 83 -22.10 -2.51 30.08
N TRP A 84 -20.80 -2.23 30.18
CA TRP A 84 -20.21 -1.44 31.26
C TRP A 84 -19.79 -0.04 30.81
N THR A 85 -19.74 0.21 29.50
CA THR A 85 -19.13 1.42 28.95
C THR A 85 -19.97 1.98 27.83
N ASP A 86 -20.34 3.26 27.92
CA ASP A 86 -20.88 3.98 26.77
C ASP A 86 -19.76 4.18 25.74
N MET A 87 -19.70 3.30 24.75
CA MET A 87 -18.70 3.33 23.68
C MET A 87 -18.94 4.48 22.68
N CYS A 88 -20.07 5.19 22.73
CA CYS A 88 -20.38 6.24 21.76
C CYS A 88 -19.37 7.38 21.78
N LYS A 89 -18.86 7.75 22.96
CA LYS A 89 -17.81 8.77 23.06
C LYS A 89 -16.52 8.33 22.38
N HIS A 90 -16.23 7.03 22.37
CA HIS A 90 -14.97 6.48 21.88
C HIS A 90 -14.97 6.26 20.36
N VAL A 91 -16.12 5.95 19.76
CA VAL A 91 -16.24 5.82 18.31
C VAL A 91 -16.31 7.17 17.57
N ALA A 92 -16.42 8.28 18.31
CA ALA A 92 -16.39 9.63 17.75
C ALA A 92 -15.05 9.95 17.05
N ASN A 93 -15.05 10.97 16.19
CA ASN A 93 -13.86 11.40 15.42
C ASN A 93 -13.20 10.25 14.66
N GLY A 94 -14.00 9.38 14.04
CA GLY A 94 -13.51 8.21 13.32
C GLY A 94 -12.84 7.18 14.22
N GLY A 95 -13.29 7.03 15.46
CA GLY A 95 -12.72 6.09 16.43
C GLY A 95 -11.63 6.68 17.34
N MET A 96 -11.18 7.91 17.08
CA MET A 96 -10.15 8.54 17.91
C MET A 96 -10.68 8.96 19.29
N GLY A 97 -11.99 9.13 19.46
CA GLY A 97 -12.58 9.67 20.68
C GLY A 97 -12.56 11.21 20.74
N PRO A 98 -12.95 11.84 21.85
CA PRO A 98 -12.94 13.30 21.97
C PRO A 98 -11.50 13.84 21.97
N ARG A 99 -11.33 15.06 21.46
CA ARG A 99 -10.03 15.76 21.54
C ARG A 99 -9.70 16.08 22.99
N LEU A 100 -8.47 15.80 23.40
CA LEU A 100 -7.99 16.20 24.71
C LEU A 100 -7.67 17.69 24.70
N THR A 101 -8.39 18.46 25.53
CA THR A 101 -8.10 19.88 25.75
C THR A 101 -7.15 20.04 26.92
N ARG A 102 -6.14 20.89 26.75
CA ARG A 102 -5.08 21.17 27.73
C ARG A 102 -5.62 21.42 29.14
N LYS A 103 -5.37 20.49 30.06
CA LYS A 103 -5.33 20.74 31.51
C LYS A 103 -3.93 20.36 32.02
N GLY A 104 -3.14 21.33 32.50
CA GLY A 104 -1.86 21.06 33.17
C GLY A 104 -0.58 21.03 32.32
N GLY A 105 -0.61 21.34 31.02
CA GLY A 105 0.61 21.67 30.24
C GLY A 105 1.50 20.51 29.75
N VAL A 106 1.15 19.25 30.02
CA VAL A 106 1.96 18.09 29.61
C VAL A 106 1.74 17.70 28.13
N LEU A 107 0.57 18.01 27.57
CA LEU A 107 0.21 17.65 26.18
C LEU A 107 0.27 18.87 25.25
N PRO A 108 0.79 18.71 24.01
CA PRO A 108 0.64 19.67 22.92
C PRO A 108 -0.81 20.15 22.75
N SER A 109 -0.98 21.40 22.32
CA SER A 109 -2.29 22.06 22.18
C SER A 109 -3.21 21.44 21.11
N THR A 110 -2.66 20.57 20.26
CA THR A 110 -3.37 19.95 19.14
C THR A 110 -2.99 18.48 19.04
N SER A 111 -3.81 17.71 18.31
CA SER A 111 -3.52 16.33 17.87
C SER A 111 -3.62 15.20 18.90
N TRP A 112 -4.02 15.46 20.15
CA TRP A 112 -4.29 14.42 21.15
C TRP A 112 -5.78 14.13 21.31
N TYR A 113 -6.11 12.85 21.47
CA TYR A 113 -7.47 12.35 21.61
C TYR A 113 -7.55 11.32 22.74
N ASP A 114 -8.70 11.24 23.40
CA ASP A 114 -9.02 10.22 24.41
C ASP A 114 -9.42 8.91 23.72
N THR A 115 -8.42 8.29 23.09
CA THR A 115 -8.60 7.08 22.28
C THR A 115 -8.78 5.86 23.16
N ASN A 116 -9.75 5.01 22.80
CA ASN A 116 -10.03 3.76 23.49
C ASN A 116 -9.31 2.59 22.79
N GLN A 117 -8.80 1.64 23.55
CA GLN A 117 -8.09 0.47 23.02
C GLN A 117 -8.95 -0.40 22.09
N PHE A 118 -10.28 -0.35 22.18
CA PHE A 118 -11.19 -1.17 21.39
C PHE A 118 -11.67 -0.52 20.09
N THR A 119 -11.18 0.67 19.71
CA THR A 119 -11.65 1.39 18.51
C THR A 119 -10.68 1.33 17.32
N LEU A 120 -9.69 0.45 17.37
CA LEU A 120 -8.67 0.33 16.32
C LEU A 120 -9.25 0.06 14.94
N GLU A 121 -10.26 -0.82 14.80
CA GLU A 121 -10.86 -1.11 13.50
C GLU A 121 -11.57 0.12 12.90
N VAL A 122 -12.19 0.94 13.75
CA VAL A 122 -12.85 2.19 13.33
C VAL A 122 -11.81 3.21 12.87
N ILE A 123 -10.72 3.37 13.62
CA ILE A 123 -9.61 4.26 13.28
C ILE A 123 -8.99 3.83 11.96
N PHE A 124 -8.63 2.56 11.85
CA PHE A 124 -7.98 2.01 10.67
C PHE A 124 -8.88 2.15 9.43
N HIS A 125 -10.16 1.82 9.52
CA HIS A 125 -11.09 1.99 8.41
C HIS A 125 -11.21 3.46 7.96
N ASN A 126 -11.29 4.41 8.90
CA ASN A 126 -11.33 5.84 8.56
C ASN A 126 -10.04 6.31 7.89
N ARG A 127 -8.87 5.80 8.30
CA ARG A 127 -7.57 6.10 7.68
C ARG A 127 -7.46 5.47 6.30
N MET A 128 -7.88 4.21 6.14
CA MET A 128 -7.86 3.50 4.87
C MET A 128 -8.71 4.19 3.81
N ARG A 129 -9.87 4.75 4.18
CA ARG A 129 -10.71 5.55 3.27
C ARG A 129 -10.04 6.80 2.71
N GLN A 130 -8.98 7.28 3.36
CA GLN A 130 -8.21 8.47 2.94
C GLN A 130 -6.92 8.08 2.22
N TYR A 131 -6.67 6.79 1.99
CA TYR A 131 -5.47 6.33 1.33
C TYR A 131 -5.45 6.77 -0.14
N GLY A 132 -4.30 7.27 -0.63
CA GLY A 132 -4.21 7.88 -1.96
C GLY A 132 -4.30 6.90 -3.14
N CYS A 133 -4.12 5.60 -2.89
CA CYS A 133 -4.13 4.56 -3.93
C CYS A 133 -5.29 3.57 -3.72
N LEU A 134 -6.50 4.08 -3.52
CA LEU A 134 -7.70 3.23 -3.52
C LEU A 134 -8.12 2.90 -4.94
N THR A 135 -8.55 1.66 -5.17
CA THR A 135 -9.13 1.21 -6.44
C THR A 135 -10.52 0.62 -6.21
N PRO A 136 -11.51 0.88 -7.09
CA PRO A 136 -12.78 0.16 -7.08
C PRO A 136 -12.70 -1.22 -7.75
N ASP A 137 -11.60 -1.49 -8.46
CA ASP A 137 -11.35 -2.77 -9.15
C ASP A 137 -10.40 -3.64 -8.32
N ALA A 138 -10.95 -4.71 -7.74
CA ALA A 138 -10.21 -5.67 -6.93
C ALA A 138 -9.12 -6.42 -7.72
N SER A 139 -9.27 -6.58 -9.04
CA SER A 139 -8.29 -7.31 -9.86
C SER A 139 -6.97 -6.54 -10.06
N ARG A 140 -7.00 -5.23 -9.82
CA ARG A 140 -5.83 -4.35 -9.87
C ARG A 140 -5.19 -4.11 -8.50
N ALA A 141 -5.85 -4.55 -7.43
CA ALA A 141 -5.39 -4.30 -6.08
C ALA A 141 -4.17 -5.17 -5.74
N ALA A 142 -3.19 -4.55 -5.08
CA ALA A 142 -2.09 -5.26 -4.44
C ALA A 142 -2.53 -5.90 -3.11
N ALA A 143 -3.55 -5.33 -2.47
CA ALA A 143 -4.17 -5.88 -1.26
C ALA A 143 -5.67 -5.56 -1.19
N VAL A 144 -6.42 -6.43 -0.52
CA VAL A 144 -7.83 -6.22 -0.19
C VAL A 144 -7.95 -5.92 1.30
N TYR A 145 -8.60 -4.81 1.64
CA TYR A 145 -8.96 -4.48 3.01
C TYR A 145 -10.44 -4.79 3.24
N VAL A 146 -10.72 -5.59 4.26
CA VAL A 146 -12.07 -5.99 4.66
C VAL A 146 -12.45 -5.22 5.94
N PRO A 147 -13.36 -4.24 5.89
CA PRO A 147 -13.69 -3.40 7.04
C PRO A 147 -14.77 -4.04 7.94
N TYR A 148 -14.51 -5.24 8.47
CA TYR A 148 -15.35 -5.87 9.48
C TYR A 148 -14.86 -5.50 10.88
N TYR A 149 -15.73 -4.89 11.71
CA TYR A 149 -15.38 -4.51 13.08
C TYR A 149 -15.63 -5.67 14.05
N ALA A 150 -14.92 -6.78 13.84
CA ALA A 150 -15.11 -8.03 14.58
C ALA A 150 -14.90 -7.88 16.09
N GLY A 151 -13.94 -7.06 16.55
CA GLY A 151 -13.72 -6.82 17.98
C GLY A 151 -14.90 -6.12 18.65
N LEU A 152 -15.47 -5.11 17.98
CA LEU A 152 -16.71 -4.45 18.43
C LEU A 152 -17.92 -5.40 18.38
N ASP A 153 -17.93 -6.32 17.42
CA ASP A 153 -18.99 -7.32 17.30
C ASP A 153 -18.96 -8.39 18.38
N VAL A 154 -17.78 -8.89 18.71
CA VAL A 154 -17.61 -9.85 19.81
C VAL A 154 -17.84 -9.16 21.17
N GLY A 155 -17.44 -7.89 21.31
CA GLY A 155 -17.55 -7.11 22.55
C GLY A 155 -18.94 -7.09 23.19
N ARG A 156 -20.00 -7.02 22.37
CA ARG A 156 -21.41 -7.05 22.86
C ARG A 156 -21.84 -8.40 23.44
N HIS A 157 -21.06 -9.46 23.26
CA HIS A 157 -21.43 -10.83 23.64
C HIS A 157 -20.46 -11.47 24.64
N LEU A 158 -19.34 -10.83 24.99
CA LEU A 158 -18.30 -11.44 25.83
C LEU A 158 -18.65 -11.51 27.33
N TRP A 159 -19.40 -10.53 27.85
CA TRP A 159 -19.52 -10.32 29.30
C TRP A 159 -20.95 -10.40 29.83
N GLY A 160 -21.92 -10.57 28.92
CA GLY A 160 -23.33 -10.69 29.23
C GLY A 160 -23.83 -12.13 29.32
N SER A 161 -25.14 -12.29 29.51
CA SER A 161 -25.81 -13.59 29.49
C SER A 161 -26.06 -14.10 28.06
N PHE A 162 -25.07 -13.98 27.18
CA PHE A 162 -25.13 -14.43 25.79
C PHE A 162 -24.41 -15.76 25.61
N GLY A 163 -24.96 -16.64 24.77
CA GLY A 163 -24.29 -17.88 24.37
C GLY A 163 -23.28 -17.66 23.24
N ASN A 164 -22.35 -18.61 23.06
CA ASN A 164 -21.37 -18.58 21.96
C ASN A 164 -22.02 -18.43 20.57
N ALA A 165 -23.21 -19.00 20.37
CA ALA A 165 -23.94 -18.85 19.11
C ALA A 165 -24.30 -17.39 18.79
N ALA A 166 -24.63 -16.58 19.79
CA ALA A 166 -24.90 -15.15 19.58
C ALA A 166 -23.61 -14.40 19.21
N ARG A 167 -22.50 -14.73 19.88
CA ARG A 167 -21.16 -14.21 19.60
C ARG A 167 -20.71 -14.48 18.17
N ASP A 168 -20.95 -15.70 17.67
CA ASP A 168 -20.42 -16.15 16.38
C ASP A 168 -21.38 -15.85 15.19
N ALA A 169 -22.65 -15.53 15.47
CA ALA A 169 -23.70 -15.40 14.46
C ALA A 169 -23.39 -14.40 13.33
N LEU A 170 -22.74 -13.28 13.61
CA LEU A 170 -22.42 -12.30 12.58
C LEU A 170 -21.19 -12.73 11.78
N ALA A 171 -20.17 -13.28 12.43
CA ALA A 171 -19.00 -13.86 11.76
C ALA A 171 -19.41 -14.97 10.78
N ASP A 172 -20.30 -15.88 11.19
CA ASP A 172 -20.84 -16.95 10.33
C ASP A 172 -21.54 -16.39 9.08
N ARG A 173 -22.24 -15.27 9.23
CA ARG A 173 -22.91 -14.57 8.12
C ARG A 173 -21.96 -13.75 7.25
N SER A 174 -20.71 -13.55 7.67
CA SER A 174 -19.69 -12.80 6.92
C SER A 174 -19.01 -13.65 5.85
N TYR A 175 -18.83 -14.97 6.10
CA TYR A 175 -18.12 -15.88 5.20
C TYR A 175 -18.57 -15.82 3.73
N PRO A 176 -19.88 -15.79 3.40
CA PRO A 176 -20.31 -15.71 2.00
C PRO A 176 -19.89 -14.41 1.30
N ASN A 177 -19.75 -13.31 2.07
CA ASN A 177 -19.36 -12.00 1.53
C ASN A 177 -17.83 -11.92 1.35
N LEU A 178 -17.06 -12.54 2.26
CA LEU A 178 -15.60 -12.53 2.23
C LEU A 178 -15.01 -13.38 1.10
N LEU A 179 -15.68 -14.46 0.70
CA LEU A 179 -15.23 -15.36 -0.38
C LEU A 179 -15.32 -14.74 -1.79
N VAL A 180 -15.92 -13.56 -1.94
CA VAL A 180 -16.12 -12.91 -3.25
C VAL A 180 -14.96 -11.99 -3.65
N ALA A 181 -13.97 -11.74 -2.78
CA ALA A 181 -12.79 -10.98 -3.15
C ALA A 181 -11.87 -11.83 -4.07
N PRO A 182 -11.83 -11.57 -5.40
CA PRO A 182 -11.04 -12.38 -6.30
C PRO A 182 -9.61 -11.83 -6.25
N LEU A 183 -8.81 -12.30 -5.31
CA LEU A 183 -7.36 -12.24 -5.47
C LEU A 183 -7.01 -13.26 -6.55
N LYS A 184 -7.05 -12.83 -7.82
CA LYS A 184 -6.52 -13.65 -8.91
C LYS A 184 -5.03 -13.82 -8.67
N ASN A 185 -4.62 -15.06 -8.40
CA ASN A 185 -3.22 -15.47 -8.37
C ASN A 185 -2.54 -14.98 -9.67
N LYS A 186 -1.49 -14.17 -9.51
CA LYS A 186 -0.49 -13.95 -10.56
C LYS A 186 0.50 -15.11 -10.56
#